data_AF-A0A259MC22-F1
#
_entry.id   AF-A0A259MC22-F1
#
_cell.length_a   1.000
_cell.length_b   1.000
_cell.length_c   1.000
_cell.angle_alpha   90.00
_cell.angle_beta   90.00
_cell.angle_gamma   90.00
#
_symmetry.space_group_name_H-M   'P 1'
#
loop_
_entity.id
_entity.type
_entity.pdbx_description
1 polymer ?
#
loop_
_entity_poly.entity_id
_entity_poly.type
_entity_poly.pdbx_seq_one_letter_code
_entity_poly.pdbx_strand_id
1 'polypeptide(L)'
;MTEAATPKRDGRHDRKARSAARIVQACRDFMQTGCFQPSMPAVARAAGCSHRNLFELFQTREKLLLEALRDEETRSAILAAVLKDSLPPQTEGDRTRLLQAIVLGRV
;
A
#
# COMPACT_ATOMS: atom_id res chain seq x y z
N MET A 1 22.71 -12.82 39.14
CA MET A 1 23.28 -12.41 37.84
C MET A 1 22.74 -13.40 36.81
N THR A 2 21.74 -13.01 36.03
CA THR A 2 21.18 -13.87 34.97
C THR A 2 21.03 -13.00 33.73
N GLU A 3 21.86 -13.30 32.74
CA GLU A 3 22.06 -12.54 31.52
C GLU A 3 20.89 -12.83 30.55
N ALA A 4 20.14 -11.79 30.20
CA ALA A 4 19.02 -11.90 29.27
C ALA A 4 19.55 -12.10 27.85
N ALA A 5 19.43 -13.32 27.32
CA ALA A 5 19.77 -13.64 25.95
C ALA A 5 18.95 -12.79 24.97
N THR A 6 19.60 -11.86 24.29
CA THR A 6 18.98 -11.01 23.27
C THR A 6 18.65 -11.86 22.04
N PRO A 7 17.39 -11.91 21.56
CA PRO A 7 17.05 -12.76 20.43
C PRO A 7 17.79 -12.28 19.18
N LYS A 8 18.55 -13.21 18.58
CA LYS A 8 19.31 -13.00 17.34
C LYS A 8 18.32 -12.68 16.21
N ARG A 9 18.15 -11.39 15.87
CA ARG A 9 17.31 -10.92 14.76
C ARG A 9 17.65 -11.70 13.49
N ASP A 10 16.71 -12.50 13.01
CA ASP A 10 16.88 -13.29 11.78
C ASP A 10 16.84 -12.34 10.57
N GLY A 11 18.00 -12.11 9.94
CA GLY A 11 18.14 -11.24 8.77
C GLY A 11 17.30 -11.66 7.56
N ARG A 12 16.65 -12.84 7.56
CA ARG A 12 15.61 -13.19 6.59
C ARG A 12 14.33 -12.39 6.80
N HIS A 13 13.89 -12.20 8.05
CA HIS A 13 12.72 -11.38 8.36
C HIS A 13 12.95 -9.92 7.98
N ASP A 14 14.14 -9.38 8.25
CA ASP A 14 14.48 -8.00 7.90
C ASP A 14 14.55 -7.77 6.39
N ARG A 15 15.03 -8.75 5.61
CA ARG A 15 15.01 -8.68 4.13
C ARG A 15 13.60 -8.73 3.57
N LYS A 16 12.74 -9.57 4.14
CA LYS A 16 11.33 -9.69 3.76
C LYS A 16 10.58 -8.39 4.05
N ALA A 17 10.76 -7.82 5.24
CA ALA A 17 10.16 -6.54 5.64
C ALA A 17 10.62 -5.38 4.74
N ARG A 18 11.92 -5.27 4.45
CA ARG A 18 12.44 -4.25 3.52
C ARG A 18 11.89 -4.37 2.10
N SER A 19 11.65 -5.59 1.64
CA SER A 19 11.08 -5.82 0.30
C SER A 19 9.59 -5.48 0.28
N ALA A 20 8.85 -5.85 1.32
CA ALA A 20 7.45 -5.44 1.49
C ALA A 20 7.32 -3.92 1.54
N ALA A 21 8.15 -3.23 2.32
CA ALA A 21 8.13 -1.77 2.43
C ALA A 21 8.36 -1.08 1.07
N ARG A 22 9.34 -1.55 0.27
CA ARG A 22 9.59 -1.01 -1.08
C ARG A 22 8.40 -1.20 -2.02
N ILE A 23 7.74 -2.36 -1.96
CA ILE A 23 6.56 -2.64 -2.79
C ILE A 23 5.38 -1.75 -2.40
N VAL A 24 5.12 -1.60 -1.10
CA VAL A 24 4.06 -0.70 -0.61
C VAL A 24 4.36 0.74 -1.01
N GLN A 25 5.60 1.20 -0.84
CA GLN A 25 5.97 2.56 -1.23
C GLN A 25 5.76 2.81 -2.72
N ALA A 26 6.24 1.91 -3.59
CA ALA A 26 6.00 2.04 -5.03
C ALA A 26 4.50 2.08 -5.37
N CYS A 27 3.66 1.33 -4.65
CA CYS A 27 2.21 1.38 -4.81
C CYS A 27 1.62 2.74 -4.40
N ARG A 28 2.10 3.32 -3.30
CA ARG A 28 1.69 4.66 -2.83
C ARG A 28 2.08 5.74 -3.83
N ASP A 29 3.28 5.68 -4.40
CA ASP A 29 3.75 6.66 -5.39
C ASP A 29 2.82 6.69 -6.62
N PHE A 30 2.33 5.53 -7.07
CA PHE A 30 1.30 5.47 -8.12
C PHE A 30 -0.02 6.11 -7.69
N MET A 31 -0.50 5.82 -6.48
CA MET A 31 -1.75 6.39 -5.98
C MET A 31 -1.68 7.90 -5.83
N GLN A 32 -0.57 8.43 -5.31
CA GLN A 32 -0.33 9.86 -5.11
C GLN A 32 -0.22 10.61 -6.45
N THR A 33 0.20 9.94 -7.52
CA THR A 33 0.25 10.52 -8.87
C THR A 33 -1.08 10.40 -9.64
N GLY A 34 -2.13 9.87 -9.02
CA GLY A 34 -3.47 9.75 -9.60
C GLY A 34 -3.78 8.39 -10.22
N CYS A 35 -2.83 7.45 -10.24
CA CYS A 35 -3.09 6.07 -10.62
C CYS A 35 -3.53 5.27 -9.39
N PHE A 36 -4.83 5.30 -9.06
CA PHE A 36 -5.36 4.66 -7.85
C PHE A 36 -5.39 3.14 -7.90
N GLN A 37 -5.32 2.56 -9.09
CA GLN A 37 -5.37 1.11 -9.31
C GLN A 37 -4.16 0.60 -10.09
N PRO A 38 -2.93 0.76 -9.57
CA PRO A 38 -1.75 0.31 -10.28
C PRO A 38 -1.77 -1.22 -10.45
N SER A 39 -1.29 -1.68 -11.60
CA SER A 39 -1.18 -3.12 -11.86
C SER A 39 -0.03 -3.74 -11.07
N MET A 40 -0.20 -4.99 -10.62
CA MET A 40 0.84 -5.73 -9.89
C MET A 40 2.19 -5.77 -10.64
N PRO A 41 2.24 -5.98 -11.97
CA PRO A 41 3.49 -5.91 -12.73
C PRO A 41 4.15 -4.53 -12.72
N ALA A 42 3.36 -3.46 -12.82
CA ALA A 42 3.89 -2.09 -12.78
C ALA A 42 4.50 -1.77 -11.42
N VAL A 43 3.83 -2.16 -10.32
CA VAL A 43 4.35 -1.96 -8.97
C VAL A 43 5.63 -2.76 -8.74
N ALA A 44 5.68 -4.03 -9.17
CA ALA A 44 6.87 -4.86 -9.03
C ALA A 44 8.09 -4.25 -9.75
N ARG A 45 7.88 -3.72 -10.97
CA ARG A 45 8.91 -3.03 -11.74
C ARG A 45 9.40 -1.78 -11.01
N ALA A 46 8.48 -0.94 -10.52
CA ALA A 46 8.83 0.27 -9.78
C ALA A 46 9.56 -0.03 -8.46
N ALA A 47 9.20 -1.11 -7.76
CA ALA A 47 9.83 -1.53 -6.51
C ALA A 47 11.18 -2.27 -6.71
N GLY A 48 11.57 -2.56 -7.95
CA GLY A 48 12.76 -3.33 -8.27
C GLY A 48 12.72 -4.77 -7.75
N CYS A 49 11.54 -5.42 -7.78
CA CYS A 49 11.38 -6.81 -7.36
C CYS A 49 10.71 -7.68 -8.44
N SER A 50 10.88 -9.00 -8.33
CA SER A 50 10.20 -9.94 -9.23
C SER A 50 8.70 -10.03 -8.93
N HIS A 51 7.89 -10.38 -9.94
CA HIS A 51 6.45 -10.65 -9.75
C HIS A 51 6.23 -11.74 -8.70
N ARG A 52 7.04 -12.81 -8.75
CA ARG A 52 6.97 -13.90 -7.77
C ARG A 52 7.13 -13.41 -6.34
N ASN A 53 8.15 -12.59 -6.07
CA ASN A 53 8.38 -12.05 -4.74
C ASN A 53 7.22 -11.16 -4.26
N LEU A 54 6.62 -10.37 -5.18
CA LEU A 54 5.46 -9.56 -4.87
C LEU A 54 4.25 -10.43 -4.49
N PHE A 55 3.95 -11.47 -5.29
CA PHE A 55 2.85 -12.40 -5.01
C PHE A 55 3.09 -13.23 -3.73
N GLU A 56 4.32 -13.62 -3.42
CA GLU A 56 4.66 -14.31 -2.17
C GLU A 56 4.40 -13.43 -0.92
N LEU A 57 4.53 -12.11 -1.06
CA LEU A 57 4.31 -11.15 0.04
C LEU A 57 2.85 -10.75 0.20
N PHE A 58 2.19 -10.39 -0.90
CA PHE A 58 0.86 -9.77 -0.87
C PHE A 58 -0.26 -10.68 -1.36
N GLN A 59 0.04 -11.77 -2.08
CA GLN A 59 -0.91 -12.75 -2.64
C GLN A 59 -1.88 -12.17 -3.67
N THR A 60 -2.50 -11.02 -3.41
CA THR A 60 -3.49 -10.37 -4.26
C THR A 60 -3.19 -8.88 -4.41
N ARG A 61 -3.75 -8.29 -5.47
CA ARG A 61 -3.65 -6.84 -5.72
C ARG A 61 -4.37 -6.07 -4.61
N GLU A 62 -5.54 -6.54 -4.22
CA GLU A 62 -6.40 -5.91 -3.23
C GLU A 62 -5.69 -5.79 -1.88
N LYS A 63 -4.94 -6.82 -1.46
CA LYS A 63 -4.17 -6.78 -0.21
C LYS A 63 -3.07 -5.72 -0.25
N LEU A 64 -2.38 -5.59 -1.39
CA LEU A 64 -1.36 -4.55 -1.58
C LEU A 64 -1.99 -3.14 -1.54
N LEU A 65 -3.11 -2.95 -2.25
CA LEU A 65 -3.81 -1.67 -2.27
C LEU A 65 -4.30 -1.26 -0.88
N LEU A 66 -4.85 -2.20 -0.11
CA LEU A 66 -5.29 -1.97 1.27
C LEU A 66 -4.11 -1.64 2.21
N GLU A 67 -2.96 -2.29 2.03
CA GLU A 67 -1.76 -1.97 2.81
C GLU A 67 -1.20 -0.57 2.47
N ALA A 68 -1.25 -0.18 1.20
CA ALA A 68 -0.88 1.17 0.76
C ALA A 68 -1.80 2.23 1.40
N LEU A 69 -3.11 1.97 1.44
CA LEU A 69 -4.13 2.84 2.05
C LEU A 69 -4.01 3.01 3.57
N ARG A 70 -3.16 2.25 4.28
CA ARG A 70 -2.90 2.48 5.71
C ARG A 70 -2.14 3.77 5.98
N ASP A 71 -1.46 4.29 4.97
CA ASP A 71 -0.75 5.55 5.03
C ASP A 71 -1.68 6.75 4.87
N GLU A 72 -1.55 7.73 5.77
CA GLU A 72 -2.42 8.91 5.80
C GLU A 72 -2.18 9.83 4.61
N GLU A 73 -0.91 10.05 4.22
CA GLU A 73 -0.55 10.90 3.09
C GLU A 73 -1.16 10.35 1.79
N THR A 74 -1.08 9.03 1.59
CA THR A 74 -1.69 8.35 0.45
C THR A 74 -3.21 8.52 0.42
N ARG A 75 -3.90 8.34 1.56
CA ARG A 75 -5.36 8.57 1.64
C ARG A 75 -5.72 10.01 1.32
N SER A 76 -4.98 10.96 1.91
CA SER A 76 -5.18 12.40 1.72
C SER A 76 -4.95 12.81 0.25
N ALA A 77 -3.94 12.26 -0.42
CA ALA A 77 -3.68 12.52 -1.85
C ALA A 77 -4.83 12.01 -2.74
N ILE A 78 -5.32 10.79 -2.50
CA ILE A 78 -6.45 10.24 -3.24
C ILE A 78 -7.71 11.08 -2.99
N LEU A 79 -8.00 11.43 -1.73
CA LEU A 79 -9.13 12.30 -1.40
C LEU A 79 -9.02 13.66 -2.10
N ALA A 80 -7.85 14.31 -2.06
CA ALA A 80 -7.64 15.58 -2.72
C ALA A 80 -7.88 15.48 -4.24
N ALA A 81 -7.40 14.41 -4.88
CA ALA A 81 -7.60 14.17 -6.29
C ALA A 81 -9.07 13.89 -6.65
N VAL A 82 -9.77 13.08 -5.86
CA VAL A 82 -11.19 12.76 -6.05
C VAL A 82 -12.08 13.96 -5.76
N LEU A 83 -11.78 14.73 -4.71
CA LEU A 83 -12.53 15.92 -4.32
C LEU A 83 -12.39 17.07 -5.31
N LYS A 84 -11.23 17.17 -5.97
CA LYS A 84 -11.04 18.11 -7.07
C LYS A 84 -12.03 17.83 -8.22
N ASP A 85 -12.51 16.59 -8.34
CA ASP A 85 -13.51 16.15 -9.31
C ASP A 85 -14.93 16.01 -8.74
N SER A 86 -15.17 16.09 -7.42
CA SER A 86 -16.50 15.84 -6.82
C SER A 86 -16.70 16.45 -5.43
N LEU A 87 -17.87 17.09 -5.21
CA LEU A 87 -18.39 17.72 -3.97
C LEU A 87 -18.15 16.86 -2.69
N PRO A 88 -17.99 17.44 -1.48
CA PRO A 88 -17.29 16.78 -0.39
C PRO A 88 -18.13 15.69 0.33
N PRO A 89 -17.49 14.58 0.76
CA PRO A 89 -18.10 13.55 1.59
C PRO A 89 -18.20 14.02 3.04
N GLN A 90 -19.39 13.85 3.60
CA GLN A 90 -19.88 14.47 4.85
C GLN A 90 -19.41 13.75 6.14
N THR A 91 -18.77 12.56 6.08
CA THR A 91 -18.19 11.87 7.27
C THR A 91 -16.93 11.05 6.97
N GLU A 92 -16.11 10.76 7.99
CA GLU A 92 -14.84 10.00 7.90
C GLU A 92 -15.02 8.51 7.55
N GLY A 93 -16.14 7.91 7.99
CA GLY A 93 -16.51 6.55 7.63
C GLY A 93 -16.89 6.42 6.15
N ASP A 94 -17.60 7.41 5.60
CA ASP A 94 -18.00 7.44 4.19
C ASP A 94 -16.78 7.66 3.29
N ARG A 95 -15.82 8.49 3.73
CA ARG A 95 -14.53 8.68 3.05
C ARG A 95 -13.76 7.37 2.91
N THR A 96 -13.66 6.60 3.98
CA THR A 96 -12.94 5.31 3.94
C THR A 96 -13.60 4.33 2.97
N ARG A 97 -14.93 4.27 2.95
CA ARG A 97 -15.69 3.41 2.02
C ARG A 97 -15.54 3.85 0.57
N LEU A 98 -15.62 5.15 0.30
CA LEU A 98 -15.39 5.71 -1.04
C LEU A 98 -13.97 5.43 -1.52
N LEU A 99 -12.96 5.64 -0.68
CA LEU A 99 -11.57 5.32 -1.00
C LEU A 99 -11.40 3.84 -1.33
N GLN A 100 -11.98 2.94 -0.54
CA GLN A 100 -11.96 1.51 -0.83
C GLN A 100 -12.68 1.17 -2.13
N ALA A 101 -13.84 1.78 -2.41
CA ALA A 101 -14.58 1.53 -3.63
C ALA A 101 -13.81 1.99 -4.88
N ILE A 102 -13.23 3.20 -4.85
CA ILE A 102 -12.45 3.77 -5.95
C ILE A 102 -11.20 2.94 -6.22
N VAL A 103 -10.46 2.56 -5.17
CA VAL A 103 -9.22 1.81 -5.30
C VAL A 103 -9.46 0.34 -5.65
N LEU A 104 -10.56 -0.27 -5.19
CA LEU A 104 -10.89 -1.67 -5.52
C LEU A 104 -11.73 -1.81 -6.79
N GLY A 105 -12.21 -0.71 -7.38
CA GLY A 105 -13.01 -0.71 -8.61
C GLY A 105 -14.44 -1.16 -8.40
N ARG A 106 -15.05 -0.80 -7.26
CA ARG A 106 -16.42 -1.15 -6.87
C ARG A 106 -17.38 0.04 -6.90
N VAL A 107 -17.09 1.05 -7.71
CA VAL A 107 -17.95 2.24 -7.88
C VAL A 107 -18.94 2.01 -9.02
#